data_AF-A0AA37SF53-F1
#
_entry.id   AF-A0AA37SF53-F1
#
_cell.length_a   1.000
_cell.length_b   1.000
_cell.length_c   1.000
_cell.angle_alpha   90.00
_cell.angle_beta   90.00
_cell.angle_gamma   90.00
#
_symmetry.space_group_name_H-M   'P 1'
#
loop_
_entity.id
_entity.type
_entity.pdbx_description
1 polymer ?
#
loop_
_entity_poly.entity_id
_entity_poly.type
_entity_poly.pdbx_seq_one_letter_code
_entity_poly.pdbx_strand_id
1 'polypeptide(L)'
;MTGDWPRSSVSESTFRIITMLGAYSGLRLEEICHLRTEDLKTIDGIPCFVIQPHTDNGWSPKTAAGTRILLVHSKLIEAGLLTLKDTTDGPYLIPGLNTSKDGVRGTIFGRSFSTTTTRLGLPAEITFHSFLHSVSTQLRNASADIREIWIDRLLGHEATHKSQGTSTYLSGITTANLKQTVEAISYPDDIFKKGWS
;
A
#
# COMPACT_ATOMS: atom_id res chain seq x y z
N MET A 1 14.28 -17.78 13.45
CA MET A 1 15.02 -16.89 14.37
C MET A 1 14.06 -15.79 14.82
N THR A 2 13.54 -15.89 16.04
CA THR A 2 12.78 -14.80 16.68
C THR A 2 13.80 -13.84 17.29
N GLY A 3 14.39 -12.99 16.45
CA GLY A 3 15.23 -11.90 16.93
C GLY A 3 14.34 -10.77 17.43
N ASP A 4 14.64 -10.24 18.61
CA ASP A 4 13.97 -9.05 19.13
C ASP A 4 14.01 -7.92 18.10
N TRP A 5 12.90 -7.17 17.99
CA TRP A 5 12.87 -5.96 17.18
C TRP A 5 14.01 -5.03 17.63
N PRO A 6 14.90 -4.59 16.73
CA PRO A 6 16.01 -3.74 17.14
C PRO A 6 15.47 -2.45 17.78
N ARG A 7 16.28 -1.82 18.64
CA ARG A 7 16.01 -0.43 19.04
C ARG A 7 15.91 0.43 17.78
N SER A 8 14.68 0.79 17.43
CA SER A 8 14.32 1.55 16.25
C SER A 8 13.34 2.64 16.66
N SER A 9 13.41 3.78 16.00
CA SER A 9 12.45 4.87 16.13
C SER A 9 11.08 4.54 15.54
N VAL A 10 10.95 3.40 14.87
CA VAL A 10 9.69 2.84 14.37
C VAL A 10 9.41 1.54 15.13
N SER A 11 8.20 1.40 15.68
CA SER A 11 7.78 0.16 16.35
C SER A 11 7.69 -1.02 15.37
N GLU A 12 7.82 -2.26 15.89
CA GLU A 12 7.64 -3.49 15.10
C GLU A 12 6.28 -3.52 14.41
N SER A 13 5.22 -3.12 15.12
CA SER A 13 3.84 -3.07 14.62
C SER A 13 3.70 -2.12 13.43
N THR A 14 4.19 -0.88 13.56
CA THR A 14 4.15 0.11 12.47
C THR A 14 5.01 -0.34 11.30
N PHE A 15 6.18 -0.92 11.57
CA PHE A 15 7.02 -1.49 10.52
C PHE A 15 6.28 -2.55 9.71
N ARG A 16 5.73 -3.55 10.42
CA ARG A 16 5.01 -4.67 9.82
C ARG A 16 3.80 -4.21 9.01
N ILE A 17 2.97 -3.31 9.53
CA ILE A 17 1.76 -2.85 8.84
C ILE A 17 2.11 -2.12 7.54
N ILE A 18 3.05 -1.18 7.56
CA ILE A 18 3.43 -0.46 6.34
C ILE A 18 4.07 -1.39 5.31
N THR A 19 4.92 -2.34 5.75
CA THR A 19 5.49 -3.35 4.86
C THR A 19 4.43 -4.26 4.25
N MET A 20 3.43 -4.70 5.03
CA MET A 20 2.30 -5.49 4.54
C MET A 20 1.46 -4.71 3.53
N LEU A 21 1.17 -3.43 3.83
CA LEU A 21 0.48 -2.55 2.90
C LEU A 21 1.24 -2.46 1.58
N GLY A 22 2.55 -2.18 1.61
CA GLY A 22 3.37 -2.17 0.40
C GLY A 22 3.29 -3.49 -0.38
N ALA A 23 3.48 -4.62 0.31
CA ALA A 23 3.50 -5.95 -0.28
C ALA A 23 2.17 -6.37 -0.94
N TYR A 24 1.03 -6.12 -0.28
CA TYR A 24 -0.28 -6.60 -0.75
C TYR A 24 -1.08 -5.58 -1.56
N SER A 25 -0.59 -4.34 -1.72
CA SER A 25 -1.30 -3.28 -2.43
C SER A 25 -0.47 -2.60 -3.53
N GLY A 26 0.87 -2.66 -3.43
CA GLY A 26 1.76 -1.90 -4.31
C GLY A 26 1.68 -0.38 -4.13
N LEU A 27 1.03 0.11 -3.07
CA LEU A 27 0.98 1.54 -2.74
C LEU A 27 2.38 2.10 -2.49
N ARG A 28 2.60 3.34 -2.93
CA ARG A 28 3.85 4.07 -2.65
C ARG A 28 3.95 4.38 -1.16
N LEU A 29 5.18 4.49 -0.63
CA LEU A 29 5.39 4.82 0.78
C LEU A 29 4.66 6.10 1.20
N GLU A 30 4.74 7.15 0.37
CA GLU A 30 4.05 8.41 0.66
C GLU A 30 2.53 8.27 0.66
N GLU A 31 1.96 7.43 -0.21
CA GLU A 31 0.52 7.14 -0.23
C GLU A 31 0.11 6.44 1.07
N ILE A 32 0.88 5.43 1.52
CA ILE A 32 0.61 4.72 2.78
C ILE A 32 0.73 5.66 3.99
N CYS A 33 1.77 6.50 4.03
CA CYS A 33 2.02 7.40 5.15
C CYS A 33 0.96 8.48 5.30
N HIS A 34 0.31 8.89 4.21
CA HIS A 34 -0.74 9.91 4.22
C HIS A 34 -2.15 9.33 4.23
N LEU A 35 -2.33 8.04 3.92
CA LEU A 35 -3.64 7.38 3.94
C LEU A 35 -4.40 7.67 5.24
N ARG A 36 -5.62 8.20 5.11
CA ARG A 36 -6.47 8.54 6.25
C ARG A 36 -7.41 7.42 6.62
N THR A 37 -7.94 7.47 7.83
CA THR A 37 -9.01 6.54 8.26
C THR A 37 -10.24 6.69 7.34
N GLU A 38 -10.56 7.91 6.91
CA GLU A 38 -11.64 8.20 5.96
C GLU A 38 -11.39 7.70 4.52
N ASP A 39 -10.12 7.45 4.16
CA ASP A 39 -9.75 6.93 2.84
C ASP A 39 -9.97 5.41 2.74
N LEU A 40 -10.19 4.73 3.87
CA LEU A 40 -10.58 3.31 3.91
C LEU A 40 -12.11 3.19 3.89
N LYS A 41 -12.68 3.01 2.69
CA LYS A 41 -14.13 3.05 2.45
C LYS A 41 -14.68 1.70 2.02
N THR A 42 -15.95 1.45 2.27
CA THR A 42 -16.69 0.34 1.68
C THR A 42 -17.42 0.84 0.44
N ILE A 43 -17.14 0.27 -0.73
CA ILE A 43 -17.80 0.59 -2.00
C ILE A 43 -18.40 -0.69 -2.56
N ASP A 44 -19.70 -0.68 -2.85
CA ASP A 44 -20.45 -1.87 -3.28
C ASP A 44 -20.25 -3.10 -2.38
N GLY A 45 -20.16 -2.86 -1.06
CA GLY A 45 -19.95 -3.90 -0.05
C GLY A 45 -18.50 -4.37 0.09
N ILE A 46 -17.53 -3.76 -0.60
CA ILE A 46 -16.13 -4.19 -0.62
C ILE A 46 -15.21 -3.10 -0.03
N PRO A 47 -14.34 -3.45 0.94
CA PRO A 47 -13.35 -2.52 1.47
C PRO A 47 -12.35 -2.09 0.38
N CYS A 48 -12.14 -0.78 0.28
CA CYS A 48 -11.28 -0.13 -0.70
C CYS A 48 -10.45 0.97 -0.03
N PHE A 49 -9.22 1.15 -0.51
CA PHE A 49 -8.46 2.38 -0.33
C PHE A 49 -8.88 3.40 -1.39
N VAL A 50 -9.10 4.64 -0.98
CA VAL A 50 -9.34 5.78 -1.87
C VAL A 50 -8.13 6.71 -1.79
N ILE A 51 -7.29 6.66 -2.80
CA ILE A 51 -6.11 7.50 -2.91
C ILE A 51 -6.53 8.78 -3.66
N GLN A 52 -6.49 9.91 -2.97
CA GLN A 52 -6.99 11.19 -3.50
C GLN A 52 -6.30 12.39 -2.84
N PRO A 53 -6.34 13.59 -3.44
CA PRO A 53 -5.86 14.80 -2.80
C PRO A 53 -6.61 15.10 -1.50
N HIS A 54 -5.87 15.56 -0.49
CA HIS A 54 -6.38 16.05 0.79
C HIS A 54 -6.41 17.58 0.76
N THR A 55 -7.60 18.13 0.62
CA THR A 55 -7.79 19.58 0.39
C THR A 55 -7.46 20.44 1.61
N ASP A 56 -7.51 19.87 2.81
CA ASP A 56 -7.28 20.54 4.09
C ASP A 56 -5.79 20.70 4.43
N ASN A 57 -4.93 19.79 3.98
CA ASN A 57 -3.48 19.84 4.24
C ASN A 57 -2.62 19.94 2.98
N GLY A 58 -3.24 19.97 1.79
CA GLY A 58 -2.57 20.14 0.50
C GLY A 58 -1.83 18.90 0.00
N TRP A 59 -1.94 17.74 0.66
CA TRP A 59 -1.34 16.52 0.16
C TRP A 59 -2.03 16.04 -1.12
N SER A 60 -1.27 15.53 -2.08
CA SER A 60 -1.80 14.94 -3.30
C SER A 60 -0.91 13.79 -3.75
N PRO A 61 -1.46 12.74 -4.39
CA PRO A 61 -0.66 11.78 -5.12
C PRO A 61 0.24 12.49 -6.14
N LYS A 62 1.46 11.97 -6.33
CA LYS A 62 2.51 12.60 -7.15
C LYS A 62 2.11 12.78 -8.62
N THR A 63 1.22 11.94 -9.13
CA THR A 63 0.75 11.96 -10.52
C THR A 63 -0.77 11.89 -10.56
N ALA A 64 -1.36 12.31 -11.69
CA ALA A 64 -2.81 12.22 -11.90
C ALA A 64 -3.32 10.77 -11.80
N ALA A 65 -2.55 9.81 -12.33
CA ALA A 65 -2.85 8.38 -12.21
C ALA A 65 -2.75 7.85 -10.77
N GLY A 66 -2.14 8.61 -9.85
CA GLY A 66 -2.11 8.28 -8.43
C GLY A 66 -3.48 8.38 -7.78
N THR A 67 -4.37 9.25 -8.26
CA THR A 67 -5.75 9.34 -7.76
C THR A 67 -6.56 8.13 -8.23
N ARG A 68 -6.86 7.20 -7.33
CA ARG A 68 -7.47 5.91 -7.67
C ARG A 68 -8.17 5.25 -6.49
N ILE A 69 -8.98 4.25 -6.80
CA ILE A 69 -9.60 3.36 -5.82
C ILE A 69 -8.94 2.00 -5.96
N LEU A 70 -8.59 1.36 -4.85
CA LEU A 70 -7.94 0.06 -4.81
C LEU A 70 -8.67 -0.86 -3.83
N LEU A 71 -9.01 -2.07 -4.25
CA LEU A 71 -9.59 -3.07 -3.34
C LEU A 71 -8.57 -3.46 -2.25
N VAL A 72 -9.03 -3.57 -1.01
CA VAL A 72 -8.20 -4.06 0.09
C VAL A 72 -8.08 -5.57 -0.04
N HIS A 73 -6.84 -6.06 -0.14
CA HIS A 73 -6.56 -7.49 -0.20
C HIS A 73 -7.03 -8.22 1.07
N SER A 74 -7.61 -9.41 0.90
CA SER A 74 -7.99 -10.33 1.98
C SER A 74 -6.94 -10.49 3.09
N LYS A 75 -5.65 -10.64 2.75
CA LYS A 75 -4.56 -10.77 3.73
C LYS A 75 -4.37 -9.54 4.62
N LEU A 76 -4.69 -8.34 4.12
CA LEU A 76 -4.70 -7.13 4.95
C LEU A 76 -5.91 -7.12 5.87
N ILE A 77 -7.07 -7.58 5.39
CA ILE A 77 -8.29 -7.72 6.19
C ILE A 77 -8.09 -8.75 7.32
N GLU A 78 -7.56 -9.94 6.99
CA GLU A 78 -7.21 -10.99 7.94
C GLU A 78 -6.19 -10.52 8.98
N ALA A 79 -5.23 -9.70 8.56
CA ALA A 79 -4.27 -9.09 9.49
C ALA A 79 -4.96 -8.13 10.47
N GLY A 80 -6.13 -7.60 10.12
CA GLY A 80 -6.95 -6.72 10.95
C GLY A 80 -7.10 -5.31 10.40
N LEU A 81 -6.65 -4.98 9.18
CA LEU A 81 -6.59 -3.60 8.64
C LEU A 81 -7.82 -2.75 8.95
N LEU A 82 -9.00 -3.35 8.84
CA LEU A 82 -10.27 -2.67 9.05
C LEU A 82 -10.50 -2.22 10.50
N THR A 83 -9.83 -2.82 11.49
CA THR A 83 -9.93 -2.43 12.90
C THR A 83 -9.03 -1.25 13.24
N LEU A 84 -7.99 -0.96 12.44
CA LEU A 84 -7.10 0.19 12.70
C LEU A 84 -7.87 1.51 12.69
N LYS A 85 -8.91 1.62 11.86
CA LYS A 85 -9.74 2.83 11.80
C LYS A 85 -10.43 3.11 13.14
N ASP A 86 -10.73 2.07 13.92
CA ASP A 86 -11.48 2.16 15.17
C ASP A 86 -10.56 2.37 16.37
N THR A 87 -9.27 2.05 16.23
CA THR A 87 -8.26 2.14 17.30
C THR A 87 -7.27 3.28 17.12
N THR A 88 -7.38 4.05 16.04
CA THR A 88 -6.42 5.11 15.72
C THR A 88 -6.93 6.48 16.15
N ASP A 89 -6.15 7.15 16.99
CA ASP A 89 -6.36 8.56 17.31
C ASP A 89 -5.81 9.46 16.19
N GLY A 90 -6.68 10.25 15.58
CA GLY A 90 -6.34 11.24 14.55
C GLY A 90 -6.73 10.85 13.12
N PRO A 91 -6.35 11.66 12.12
CA PRO A 91 -6.87 11.50 10.76
C PRO A 91 -6.19 10.39 9.96
N TYR A 92 -4.94 10.03 10.29
CA TYR A 92 -4.14 9.09 9.50
C TYR A 92 -4.41 7.65 9.91
N LEU A 93 -4.52 6.73 8.94
CA LEU A 93 -4.68 5.29 9.20
C LEU A 93 -3.46 4.69 9.92
N ILE A 94 -2.27 5.21 9.64
CA ILE A 94 -1.04 4.84 10.35
C ILE A 94 -0.66 5.96 11.34
N PRO A 95 -0.96 5.81 12.64
CA PRO A 95 -0.65 6.82 13.64
C PRO A 95 0.85 6.88 13.96
N GLY A 96 1.25 7.97 14.62
CA GLY A 96 2.60 8.10 15.19
C GLY A 96 3.75 8.24 14.19
N LEU A 97 3.48 8.34 12.88
CA LEU A 97 4.52 8.62 11.89
C LEU A 97 5.06 10.04 12.05
N ASN A 98 6.37 10.15 11.94
CA ASN A 98 7.06 11.43 11.98
C ASN A 98 6.76 12.26 10.73
N THR A 99 6.79 13.58 10.88
CA THR A 99 6.83 14.52 9.77
C THR A 99 8.19 15.22 9.77
N SER A 100 8.84 15.32 8.61
CA SER A 100 10.11 16.06 8.48
C SER A 100 9.89 17.58 8.63
N LYS A 101 10.98 18.35 8.72
CA LYS A 101 10.91 19.82 8.71
C LYS A 101 10.27 20.36 7.42
N ASP A 102 10.43 19.64 6.31
CA ASP A 102 9.90 19.98 5.00
C ASP A 102 8.45 19.48 4.81
N GLY A 103 7.79 19.00 5.87
CA GLY A 103 6.40 18.53 5.82
C GLY A 103 6.22 17.09 5.33
N VAL A 104 7.30 16.33 5.10
CA VAL A 104 7.22 14.97 4.55
C VAL A 104 6.98 13.94 5.65
N ARG A 105 5.80 13.33 5.65
CA ARG A 105 5.42 12.26 6.59
C ARG A 105 6.06 10.93 6.21
N GLY A 106 6.58 10.19 7.21
CA GLY A 106 7.17 8.86 7.03
C GLY A 106 8.68 8.83 6.73
N THR A 107 9.38 9.96 6.83
CA THR A 107 10.84 10.02 6.54
C THR A 107 11.66 9.07 7.42
N ILE A 108 11.33 8.95 8.72
CA ILE A 108 12.03 8.04 9.63
C ILE A 108 11.72 6.59 9.27
N PHE A 109 10.49 6.30 8.83
CA PHE A 109 10.15 4.97 8.33
C PHE A 109 11.02 4.57 7.15
N GLY A 110 11.15 5.43 6.13
CA GLY A 110 11.99 5.15 4.96
C GLY A 110 13.43 4.81 5.35
N ARG A 111 14.01 5.57 6.29
CA ARG A 111 15.36 5.29 6.83
C ARG A 111 15.43 3.98 7.60
N SER A 112 14.43 3.68 8.42
CA SER A 112 14.32 2.42 9.17
C SER A 112 14.23 1.22 8.23
N PHE A 113 13.47 1.35 7.13
CA PHE A 113 13.38 0.34 6.08
C PHE A 113 14.73 0.10 5.41
N SER A 114 15.41 1.15 4.92
CA SER A 114 16.74 1.03 4.30
C SER A 114 17.79 0.44 5.26
N THR A 115 17.73 0.79 6.54
CA THR A 115 18.62 0.22 7.56
C THR A 115 18.34 -1.27 7.76
N THR A 116 17.06 -1.64 7.77
CA THR A 116 16.64 -3.03 7.92
C THR A 116 17.05 -3.88 6.73
N THR A 117 16.84 -3.42 5.50
CA THR A 117 17.25 -4.16 4.29
C THR A 117 18.77 -4.33 4.22
N THR A 118 19.53 -3.27 4.53
CA THR A 118 21.00 -3.34 4.65
C THR A 118 21.45 -4.37 5.67
N ARG A 119 20.83 -4.38 6.86
CA ARG A 119 21.16 -5.35 7.91
C ARG A 119 20.82 -6.80 7.55
N LEU A 120 19.80 -6.99 6.71
CA LEU A 120 19.44 -8.30 6.16
C LEU A 120 20.37 -8.74 5.01
N GLY A 121 21.35 -7.91 4.62
CA GLY A 121 22.26 -8.21 3.51
C GLY A 121 21.59 -8.08 2.14
N LEU A 122 20.46 -7.38 2.04
CA LEU A 122 19.80 -7.15 0.77
C LEU A 122 20.56 -6.10 -0.07
N PRO A 123 20.50 -6.20 -1.40
CA PRO A 123 21.14 -5.22 -2.28
C PRO A 123 20.65 -3.79 -2.05
N ALA A 124 21.51 -2.79 -2.31
CA ALA A 124 21.24 -1.38 -2.04
C ALA A 124 20.09 -0.79 -2.88
N GLU A 125 19.80 -1.40 -4.03
CA GLU A 125 18.66 -1.07 -4.87
C GLU A 125 17.30 -1.46 -4.26
N ILE A 126 17.30 -2.30 -3.22
CA ILE A 126 16.07 -2.66 -2.50
C ILE A 126 15.64 -1.50 -1.62
N THR A 127 14.67 -0.76 -2.14
CA THR A 127 14.00 0.34 -1.46
C THR A 127 12.55 -0.03 -1.19
N PHE A 128 11.80 0.83 -0.49
CA PHE A 128 10.37 0.58 -0.30
C PHE A 128 9.61 0.47 -1.64
N HIS A 129 10.08 1.17 -2.68
CA HIS A 129 9.50 1.12 -4.02
C HIS A 129 9.62 -0.27 -4.67
N SER A 130 10.53 -1.12 -4.20
CA SER A 130 10.67 -2.51 -4.65
C SER A 130 9.41 -3.35 -4.42
N PHE A 131 8.53 -2.97 -3.47
CA PHE A 131 7.23 -3.62 -3.31
C PHE A 131 6.33 -3.42 -4.53
N LEU A 132 6.21 -2.18 -5.03
CA LEU A 132 5.43 -1.86 -6.21
C LEU A 132 5.93 -2.65 -7.43
N HIS A 133 7.25 -2.72 -7.62
CA HIS A 133 7.84 -3.55 -8.68
C HIS A 133 7.51 -5.04 -8.50
N SER A 134 7.62 -5.54 -7.27
CA SER A 134 7.30 -6.94 -6.96
C SER A 134 5.83 -7.28 -7.24
N VAL A 135 4.90 -6.39 -6.86
CA VAL A 135 3.47 -6.55 -7.16
C VAL A 135 3.23 -6.52 -8.67
N SER A 136 3.82 -5.56 -9.40
CA SER A 136 3.74 -5.50 -10.86
C SER A 136 4.21 -6.81 -11.51
N THR A 137 5.37 -7.32 -11.10
CA THR A 137 5.93 -8.57 -11.61
C THR A 137 5.04 -9.77 -11.26
N GLN A 138 4.53 -9.87 -10.03
CA GLN A 138 3.62 -10.96 -9.65
C GLN A 138 2.36 -10.96 -10.51
N LEU A 139 1.69 -9.81 -10.64
CA LEU A 139 0.43 -9.71 -11.38
C LEU A 139 0.60 -10.05 -12.87
N ARG A 140 1.70 -9.61 -13.50
CA ARG A 140 2.02 -9.94 -14.90
C ARG A 140 2.27 -11.43 -15.12
N ASN A 141 2.68 -12.16 -14.08
CA ASN A 141 2.98 -13.58 -14.15
C ASN A 141 1.87 -14.47 -13.57
N ALA A 142 0.83 -13.90 -12.96
CA ALA A 142 -0.18 -14.67 -12.23
C ALA A 142 -1.22 -15.35 -13.15
N SER A 143 -1.72 -14.65 -14.17
CA SER A 143 -2.65 -15.21 -15.17
C SER A 143 -2.69 -14.37 -16.43
N ALA A 144 -2.89 -15.02 -17.58
CA ALA A 144 -3.14 -14.34 -18.86
C ALA A 144 -4.44 -13.53 -18.87
N ASP A 145 -5.37 -13.81 -17.96
CA ASP A 145 -6.65 -13.08 -17.83
C ASP A 145 -6.48 -11.72 -17.15
N ILE A 146 -5.37 -11.50 -16.43
CA ILE A 146 -5.08 -10.22 -15.80
C ILE A 146 -4.50 -9.28 -16.85
N ARG A 147 -5.30 -8.30 -17.27
CA ARG A 147 -4.89 -7.34 -18.30
C ARG A 147 -3.91 -6.32 -17.73
N GLU A 148 -2.90 -5.97 -18.54
CA GLU A 148 -1.92 -4.93 -18.24
C GLU A 148 -2.54 -3.62 -17.72
N ILE A 149 -3.61 -3.16 -18.37
CA ILE A 149 -4.32 -1.94 -17.99
C ILE A 149 -4.91 -2.00 -16.56
N TRP A 150 -5.24 -3.20 -16.05
CA TRP A 150 -5.72 -3.36 -14.68
C TRP A 150 -4.58 -3.24 -13.68
N ILE A 151 -3.41 -3.78 -14.02
CA ILE A 151 -2.18 -3.68 -13.22
C ILE A 151 -1.73 -2.22 -13.14
N ASP A 152 -1.66 -1.52 -14.26
CA ASP A 152 -1.26 -0.11 -14.28
C ASP A 152 -2.21 0.77 -13.48
N ARG A 153 -3.52 0.53 -13.58
CA ARG A 153 -4.52 1.27 -12.82
C ARG A 153 -4.47 0.95 -11.32
N LEU A 154 -4.13 -0.28 -10.95
CA LEU A 154 -3.91 -0.70 -9.56
C LEU A 154 -2.69 0.03 -8.95
N LEU A 155 -1.58 0.09 -9.69
CA LEU A 155 -0.32 0.69 -9.23
C LEU A 155 -0.24 2.21 -9.43
N GLY A 156 -1.24 2.82 -10.09
CA GLY A 156 -1.25 4.24 -10.41
C GLY A 156 -0.12 4.62 -11.38
N HIS A 157 0.12 3.76 -12.38
CA HIS A 157 0.94 4.08 -13.54
C HIS A 157 0.09 4.77 -14.60
N GLU A 158 0.68 5.72 -15.32
CA GLU A 158 0.04 6.26 -16.51
C GLU A 158 -0.04 5.15 -17.55
N ALA A 159 -1.25 4.83 -18.02
CA ALA A 159 -1.41 3.87 -19.09
C ALA A 159 -0.61 4.36 -20.31
N THR A 160 0.24 3.49 -20.86
CA THR A 160 1.08 3.81 -22.03
C THR A 160 0.23 4.20 -23.24
N HIS A 161 -1.03 3.80 -23.26
CA HIS A 161 -2.06 4.32 -24.15
C HIS A 161 -2.83 5.44 -23.44
N LYS A 162 -2.55 6.69 -23.85
CA LYS A 162 -3.29 7.90 -23.45
C LYS A 162 -4.76 7.78 -23.83
N SER A 163 -5.57 7.13 -23.01
CA SER A 163 -7.01 7.31 -23.04
C SER A 163 -7.36 8.40 -22.03
N GLN A 164 -7.77 9.54 -22.58
CA GLN A 164 -8.34 10.67 -21.87
C GLN A 164 -9.53 10.20 -21.02
N GLY A 165 -9.56 10.60 -19.76
CA GLY A 165 -10.74 10.43 -18.91
C GLY A 165 -10.42 9.70 -17.62
N THR A 166 -10.31 10.48 -16.55
CA THR A 166 -10.55 10.04 -15.17
C THR A 166 -11.74 9.12 -15.14
N SER A 167 -11.47 7.83 -14.96
CA SER A 167 -12.50 6.84 -14.73
C SER A 167 -11.97 6.06 -13.55
N THR A 168 -12.79 5.98 -12.51
CA THR A 168 -12.59 5.28 -11.26
C THR A 168 -12.20 3.83 -11.54
N TYR A 169 -11.23 3.21 -10.86
CA TYR A 169 -10.88 1.77 -10.99
C TYR A 169 -12.12 0.85 -11.15
N LEU A 170 -13.23 1.23 -10.49
CA LEU A 170 -14.53 0.57 -10.51
C LEU A 170 -15.44 0.81 -11.74
N SER A 171 -15.30 1.91 -12.50
CA SER A 171 -16.28 2.27 -13.55
C SER A 171 -16.04 1.60 -14.90
N GLY A 172 -14.90 0.95 -15.11
CA GLY A 172 -14.56 0.27 -16.38
C GLY A 172 -14.12 -1.19 -16.24
N ILE A 173 -13.94 -1.67 -15.01
CA ILE A 173 -13.50 -3.04 -14.73
C ILE A 173 -14.50 -3.63 -13.75
N THR A 174 -14.99 -4.83 -14.03
CA THR A 174 -15.93 -5.49 -13.12
C THR A 174 -15.25 -5.75 -11.77
N THR A 175 -16.01 -5.62 -10.70
CA THR A 175 -15.57 -5.93 -9.34
C THR A 175 -14.93 -7.32 -9.24
N ALA A 176 -15.43 -8.30 -10.00
CA ALA A 176 -14.87 -9.64 -10.07
C ALA A 176 -13.42 -9.64 -10.62
N ASN A 177 -13.16 -8.91 -11.71
CA ASN A 177 -11.82 -8.82 -12.30
C ASN A 177 -10.86 -8.05 -11.38
N LEU A 178 -11.35 -7.03 -10.67
CA LEU A 178 -10.55 -6.29 -9.70
C LEU A 178 -10.17 -7.16 -8.51
N LYS A 179 -11.13 -7.92 -7.98
CA LYS A 179 -10.89 -8.89 -6.91
C LYS A 179 -9.91 -9.96 -7.36
N GLN A 180 -10.09 -10.53 -8.56
CA GLN A 180 -9.16 -11.49 -9.15
C GLN A 180 -7.74 -10.91 -9.25
N THR A 181 -7.62 -9.66 -9.68
CA THR A 181 -6.31 -9.00 -9.81
C THR A 181 -5.66 -8.79 -8.43
N VAL A 182 -6.37 -8.21 -7.46
CA VAL A 182 -5.81 -7.94 -6.13
C VAL A 182 -5.45 -9.24 -5.41
N GLU A 183 -6.32 -10.25 -5.44
CA GLU A 183 -6.12 -11.53 -4.76
C GLU A 183 -5.11 -12.46 -5.47
N ALA A 184 -4.62 -12.08 -6.65
CA ALA A 184 -3.52 -12.79 -7.30
C ALA A 184 -2.14 -12.49 -6.67
N ILE A 185 -2.04 -11.42 -5.87
CA ILE A 185 -0.82 -11.12 -5.11
C ILE A 185 -0.70 -12.17 -4.00
N SER A 186 0.42 -12.88 -3.95
CA SER A 186 0.58 -13.94 -2.95
C SER A 186 2.01 -14.04 -2.45
N TYR A 187 2.13 -14.39 -1.19
CA TYR A 187 3.39 -14.62 -0.50
C TYR A 187 3.28 -15.92 0.28
N PRO A 188 4.39 -16.64 0.51
CA PRO A 188 4.40 -17.79 1.41
C PRO A 188 3.75 -17.47 2.77
N ASP A 189 2.89 -18.38 3.25
CA ASP A 189 2.06 -18.18 4.44
C ASP A 189 2.86 -17.89 5.71
N ASP A 190 4.16 -18.22 5.74
CA ASP A 190 5.05 -18.01 6.87
C ASP A 190 5.65 -16.61 6.98
N ILE A 191 5.53 -15.78 5.95
CA ILE A 191 6.16 -14.44 5.92
C ILE A 191 5.49 -13.45 6.91
N PHE A 192 4.19 -13.59 7.19
CA PHE A 192 3.45 -12.64 8.04
C PHE A 192 2.76 -13.25 9.27
N LYS A 193 3.13 -14.46 9.71
CA LYS A 193 2.41 -15.28 10.73
C LYS A 193 2.12 -14.64 12.09
N LYS A 194 2.81 -13.59 12.52
CA LYS A 194 2.46 -12.90 13.77
C LYS A 194 1.24 -12.01 13.56
N GLY A 195 0.04 -12.45 13.94
CA GLY A 195 -1.14 -11.57 14.02
C GLY A 195 -0.88 -10.33 14.90
N TRP A 196 -1.77 -9.34 14.86
CA TRP A 196 -1.66 -8.16 15.71
C TRP A 196 -1.99 -8.50 17.16
N SER A 197 -0.96 -8.78 17.94
CA SER A 197 -1.02 -8.90 19.40
C SER A 197 0.17 -8.17 20.00
#